data_AF-A0A7C1BQP8-F1
#
_entry.id   AF-A0A7C1BQP8-F1
#
_cell.length_a   1.000
_cell.length_b   1.000
_cell.length_c   1.000
_cell.angle_alpha   90.00
_cell.angle_beta   90.00
_cell.angle_gamma   90.00
#
_symmetry.space_group_name_H-M   'P 1'
#
loop_
_entity.id
_entity.type
_entity.pdbx_description
1 polymer ?
#
loop_
_entity_poly.entity_id
_entity_poly.type
_entity_poly.pdbx_seq_one_letter_code
_entity_poly.pdbx_strand_id
1 'polypeptide(L)'
;MIDSTNVKATASRSDIEKLCKDAVHHGFGCVCVNPIYVKLASQLLKGSDVKVCSTVGFPFGATLPEIKALEAIKAVENGAQELDMVINLSALKSGNYEAVKEDIAAVVDAKRLDERVIIKVIIETACLTDEEKVVACKLAKDAGADFV
;
A
#
# COMPACT_ATOMS: atom_id res chain seq x y z
N MET A 1 11.13 3.54 -12.79
CA MET A 1 9.90 2.73 -12.93
C MET A 1 8.75 3.59 -12.45
N ILE A 2 7.59 3.55 -13.11
CA ILE A 2 6.43 4.40 -12.79
C ILE A 2 5.29 3.52 -12.28
N ASP A 3 4.71 3.91 -11.16
CA ASP A 3 3.45 3.38 -10.64
C ASP A 3 2.32 4.31 -11.11
N SER A 4 1.45 3.79 -11.95
CA SER A 4 0.31 4.55 -12.50
C SER A 4 -0.82 4.57 -11.47
N THR A 5 -1.03 5.72 -10.84
CA THR A 5 -1.86 5.79 -9.63
C THR A 5 -3.18 6.52 -9.86
N ASN A 6 -4.29 5.94 -9.40
CA ASN A 6 -5.55 6.65 -9.21
C ASN A 6 -6.25 6.20 -7.92
N VAL A 7 -5.99 6.95 -6.85
CA VAL A 7 -6.55 6.73 -5.51
C VAL A 7 -7.53 7.83 -5.10
N LYS A 8 -8.02 8.62 -6.07
CA LYS A 8 -9.03 9.65 -5.81
C LYS A 8 -10.29 9.00 -5.23
N ALA A 9 -10.87 9.63 -4.21
CA ALA A 9 -12.15 9.18 -3.63
C ALA A 9 -13.30 9.14 -4.65
N THR A 10 -13.17 9.90 -5.74
CA THR A 10 -14.16 9.98 -6.84
C THR A 10 -13.78 9.14 -8.06
N ALA A 11 -12.70 8.34 -8.00
CA ALA A 11 -12.31 7.48 -9.11
C ALA A 11 -13.46 6.52 -9.44
N SER A 12 -13.91 6.56 -10.68
CA SER A 12 -14.96 5.67 -11.18
C SER A 12 -14.35 4.38 -11.74
N ARG A 13 -15.21 3.38 -11.98
CA ARG A 13 -14.82 2.15 -12.68
C ARG A 13 -14.15 2.43 -14.03
N SER A 14 -14.72 3.35 -14.83
CA SER A 14 -14.16 3.72 -16.13
C SER A 14 -12.79 4.39 -16.03
N ASP A 15 -12.54 5.14 -14.94
CA ASP A 15 -11.22 5.74 -14.72
C ASP A 15 -10.16 4.67 -14.46
N ILE A 16 -10.51 3.62 -13.70
CA ILE A 16 -9.60 2.49 -13.44
C ILE A 16 -9.38 1.64 -14.69
N GLU A 17 -10.42 1.42 -15.50
CA GLU A 17 -10.29 0.74 -16.78
C GLU A 17 -9.35 1.48 -17.73
N LYS A 18 -9.45 2.81 -17.79
CA LYS A 18 -8.53 3.65 -18.57
C LYS A 18 -7.11 3.58 -18.01
N LEU A 19 -6.95 3.70 -16.69
CA LEU A 19 -5.65 3.62 -16.01
C LEU A 19 -4.91 2.31 -16.36
N CYS A 20 -5.61 1.18 -16.30
CA CYS A 20 -5.03 -0.12 -16.64
C CYS A 20 -4.60 -0.20 -18.11
N LYS A 21 -5.45 0.27 -19.03
CA LYS A 21 -5.12 0.29 -20.47
C LYS A 21 -3.90 1.17 -20.76
N ASP A 22 -3.84 2.36 -20.17
CA ASP A 22 -2.74 3.29 -20.37
C ASP A 22 -1.43 2.71 -19.79
N ALA A 23 -1.50 2.05 -18.63
CA ALA A 23 -0.34 1.40 -18.01
C ALA A 23 0.24 0.27 -18.87
N VAL A 24 -0.62 -0.57 -19.47
CA VAL A 24 -0.18 -1.60 -20.43
C VAL A 24 0.41 -0.97 -21.68
N HIS A 25 -0.24 0.05 -22.23
CA HIS A 25 0.21 0.72 -23.46
C HIS A 25 1.60 1.35 -23.30
N HIS A 26 1.88 1.94 -22.14
CA HIS A 26 3.15 2.61 -21.85
C HIS A 26 4.21 1.71 -21.19
N GLY A 27 3.87 0.48 -20.83
CA GLY A 27 4.79 -0.44 -20.14
C GLY A 27 5.17 0.02 -18.74
N PHE A 28 4.22 0.56 -17.99
CA PHE A 28 4.45 0.92 -16.58
C PHE A 28 4.59 -0.31 -15.69
N GLY A 29 5.28 -0.16 -14.56
CA GLY A 29 5.59 -1.30 -13.68
C GLY A 29 4.39 -1.75 -12.86
N CYS A 30 3.52 -0.81 -12.50
CA CYS A 30 2.42 -1.04 -11.59
C CYS A 30 1.24 -0.10 -11.85
N VAL A 31 0.03 -0.53 -11.47
CA VAL A 31 -1.16 0.29 -11.29
C VAL A 31 -1.53 0.31 -9.81
N CYS A 32 -1.53 1.50 -9.19
CA CYS A 32 -1.90 1.68 -7.78
C CYS A 32 -3.32 2.25 -7.64
N VAL A 33 -4.18 1.54 -6.91
CA VAL A 33 -5.61 1.83 -6.77
C VAL A 33 -6.10 1.68 -5.33
N ASN A 34 -7.28 2.22 -5.05
CA ASN A 34 -7.98 1.93 -3.80
C ASN A 34 -8.39 0.45 -3.72
N PRO A 35 -8.45 -0.17 -2.51
CA PRO A 35 -8.71 -1.60 -2.31
C PRO A 35 -9.93 -2.14 -3.06
N ILE A 36 -10.99 -1.34 -3.16
CA ILE A 36 -12.24 -1.70 -3.83
C ILE A 36 -12.07 -2.02 -5.32
N TYR A 37 -10.98 -1.56 -5.93
CA TYR A 37 -10.69 -1.73 -7.36
C TYR A 37 -9.63 -2.79 -7.66
N VAL A 38 -8.97 -3.36 -6.66
CA VAL A 38 -7.90 -4.35 -6.85
C VAL A 38 -8.36 -5.52 -7.70
N LYS A 39 -9.53 -6.08 -7.40
CA LYS A 39 -10.09 -7.21 -8.15
C LYS A 39 -10.32 -6.87 -9.62
N LEU A 40 -10.82 -5.66 -9.89
CA LEU A 40 -11.05 -5.19 -11.25
C LEU A 40 -9.71 -5.00 -11.99
N ALA A 41 -8.75 -4.30 -11.37
CA ALA A 41 -7.43 -4.06 -11.96
C ALA A 41 -6.71 -5.37 -12.26
N SER A 42 -6.72 -6.33 -11.33
CA SER A 42 -6.11 -7.65 -11.50
C SER A 42 -6.72 -8.43 -12.67
N GLN A 43 -8.04 -8.34 -12.85
CA GLN A 43 -8.72 -8.95 -14.00
C GLN A 43 -8.32 -8.29 -15.33
N LEU A 44 -8.24 -6.95 -15.36
CA LEU A 44 -7.91 -6.19 -16.57
C LEU A 44 -6.45 -6.34 -17.00
N LEU A 45 -5.53 -6.49 -16.04
CA LEU A 45 -4.09 -6.61 -16.28
C LEU A 45 -3.61 -8.06 -16.44
N LYS A 46 -4.53 -9.03 -16.39
CA LYS A 46 -4.21 -10.45 -16.54
C LYS A 46 -3.47 -10.70 -17.87
N GLY A 47 -2.28 -11.29 -17.77
CA GLY A 47 -1.43 -11.60 -18.93
C GLY A 47 -0.51 -10.45 -19.37
N SER A 48 -0.52 -9.32 -18.67
CA SER A 48 0.49 -8.28 -18.80
C SER A 48 1.54 -8.38 -17.69
N ASP A 49 2.67 -7.69 -17.87
CA ASP A 49 3.72 -7.57 -16.85
C ASP A 49 3.43 -6.43 -15.84
N VAL A 50 2.31 -5.71 -15.99
CA VAL A 50 1.93 -4.61 -15.11
C VAL A 50 1.35 -5.17 -13.81
N LYS A 51 1.97 -4.84 -12.68
CA LYS A 51 1.50 -5.29 -11.36
C LYS A 51 0.31 -4.49 -10.86
N VAL A 52 -0.41 -5.03 -9.89
CA VAL A 52 -1.44 -4.29 -9.13
C VAL A 52 -0.92 -3.95 -7.73
N CYS A 53 -0.98 -2.66 -7.38
CA CYS A 53 -0.77 -2.17 -6.01
C CYS A 53 -2.11 -1.72 -5.40
N SER A 54 -2.31 -2.04 -4.13
CA SER A 54 -3.42 -1.51 -3.33
C SER A 54 -2.89 -0.55 -2.27
N THR A 55 -3.62 0.54 -2.01
CA THR A 55 -3.43 1.27 -0.76
C THR A 55 -3.96 0.47 0.45
N VAL A 56 -3.44 0.74 1.64
CA VAL A 56 -3.92 0.17 2.92
C VAL A 56 -3.95 1.24 4.01
N GLY A 57 -5.08 1.41 4.72
CA GLY A 57 -5.24 2.44 5.74
C GLY A 57 -5.11 3.88 5.20
N PHE A 58 -5.29 4.07 3.90
CA PHE A 58 -5.06 5.33 3.20
C PHE A 58 -6.25 6.30 3.31
N PRO A 59 -6.03 7.63 3.35
CA PRO A 59 -4.74 8.33 3.30
C PRO A 59 -4.11 8.62 4.65
N PHE A 60 -4.79 8.35 5.77
CA PHE A 60 -4.40 8.92 7.06
C PHE A 60 -3.58 7.98 7.95
N GLY A 61 -3.59 6.68 7.66
CA GLY A 61 -2.99 5.67 8.53
C GLY A 61 -3.70 5.52 9.88
N ALA A 62 -4.85 6.19 10.07
CA ALA A 62 -5.64 6.24 11.29
C ALA A 62 -6.74 5.17 11.32
N THR A 63 -6.35 3.94 11.04
CA THR A 63 -7.21 2.75 11.02
C THR A 63 -6.66 1.76 12.05
N LEU A 64 -7.52 0.98 12.70
CA LEU A 64 -7.10 -0.04 13.66
C LEU A 64 -6.16 -1.07 12.99
N PRO A 65 -5.08 -1.52 13.64
CA PRO A 65 -4.11 -2.46 13.06
C PRO A 65 -4.75 -3.74 12.53
N GLU A 66 -5.69 -4.34 13.27
CA GLU A 66 -6.40 -5.55 12.87
C GLU A 66 -7.29 -5.35 11.62
N ILE A 67 -7.77 -4.12 11.41
CA ILE A 67 -8.55 -3.76 10.23
C ILE A 67 -7.63 -3.51 9.04
N LYS A 68 -6.48 -2.86 9.23
CA LYS A 68 -5.46 -2.75 8.17
C LYS A 68 -4.93 -4.12 7.74
N ALA A 69 -4.71 -5.04 8.69
CA ALA A 69 -4.32 -6.42 8.40
C ALA A 69 -5.36 -7.13 7.54
N LEU A 70 -6.65 -7.02 7.90
CA LEU A 70 -7.74 -7.60 7.12
C LEU A 70 -7.85 -6.96 5.72
N GLU A 71 -7.71 -5.64 5.61
CA GLU A 71 -7.68 -4.91 4.34
C GLU A 71 -6.55 -5.41 3.44
N ALA A 72 -5.33 -5.54 3.98
CA ALA A 72 -4.16 -6.06 3.28
C ALA A 72 -4.38 -7.50 2.78
N ILE A 73 -4.87 -8.38 3.65
CA ILE A 73 -5.24 -9.77 3.29
C ILE A 73 -6.25 -9.78 2.14
N LYS A 74 -7.30 -8.97 2.23
CA LYS A 74 -8.34 -8.90 1.19
C LYS A 74 -7.81 -8.32 -0.12
N ALA A 75 -6.87 -7.38 -0.07
CA ALA A 75 -6.21 -6.87 -1.28
C ALA A 75 -5.39 -7.96 -1.97
N VAL A 76 -4.57 -8.70 -1.23
CA VAL A 76 -3.77 -9.82 -1.77
C VAL A 76 -4.66 -10.92 -2.34
N GLU A 77 -5.71 -11.33 -1.63
CA GLU A 77 -6.70 -12.31 -2.14
C GLU A 77 -7.40 -11.85 -3.44
N ASN A 78 -7.57 -10.54 -3.61
CA ASN A 78 -8.13 -9.94 -4.81
C ASN A 78 -7.10 -9.75 -5.94
N GLY A 79 -5.84 -10.11 -5.71
CA GLY A 79 -4.78 -10.11 -6.72
C GLY A 79 -3.83 -8.92 -6.67
N ALA A 80 -3.76 -8.18 -5.55
CA ALA A 80 -2.67 -7.23 -5.33
C ALA A 80 -1.34 -7.97 -5.18
N GLN A 81 -0.30 -7.43 -5.82
CA GLN A 81 1.08 -7.91 -5.73
C GLN A 81 1.96 -6.96 -4.92
N GLU A 82 1.48 -5.74 -4.70
CA GLU A 82 2.13 -4.73 -3.87
C GLU A 82 1.06 -4.06 -2.98
N LEU A 83 1.46 -3.61 -1.79
CA LEU A 83 0.62 -2.87 -0.87
C LEU A 83 1.35 -1.60 -0.43
N ASP A 84 0.71 -0.45 -0.60
CA ASP A 84 1.19 0.86 -0.14
C ASP A 84 0.39 1.25 1.12
N MET A 85 0.93 0.92 2.29
CA MET A 85 0.26 1.25 3.57
C MET A 85 0.66 2.63 4.08
N VAL A 86 -0.26 3.34 4.74
CA VAL A 86 0.09 4.56 5.48
C VAL A 86 0.40 4.20 6.92
N ILE A 87 1.58 4.63 7.41
CA ILE A 87 2.00 4.42 8.80
C ILE A 87 1.02 5.06 9.78
N ASN A 88 0.91 4.54 11.00
CA ASN A 88 0.19 5.23 12.07
C ASN A 88 0.92 6.53 12.49
N LEU A 89 0.64 7.62 11.77
CA LEU A 89 1.24 8.93 12.00
C LEU A 89 1.00 9.43 13.43
N SER A 90 -0.21 9.21 13.96
CA SER A 90 -0.54 9.65 15.31
C SER A 90 0.31 8.96 16.37
N ALA A 91 0.53 7.64 16.23
CA ALA A 91 1.39 6.91 17.17
C ALA A 91 2.84 7.36 17.07
N LEU A 92 3.35 7.59 15.85
CA LEU A 92 4.70 8.10 15.63
C LEU A 92 4.91 9.47 16.28
N LYS A 93 3.98 10.40 16.07
CA LYS A 93 4.00 11.75 16.68
C LYS A 93 3.89 11.73 18.20
N SER A 94 3.19 10.74 18.75
CA SER A 94 3.07 10.56 20.19
C SER A 94 4.26 9.80 20.80
N GLY A 95 5.27 9.44 20.02
CA GLY A 95 6.41 8.65 20.49
C GLY A 95 6.06 7.19 20.83
N ASN A 96 4.88 6.72 20.44
CA ASN A 96 4.45 5.34 20.66
C ASN A 96 4.94 4.45 19.52
N TYR A 97 6.25 4.18 19.53
CA TYR A 97 6.91 3.43 18.47
C TYR A 97 6.52 1.96 18.42
N GLU A 98 6.11 1.37 19.54
CA GLU A 98 5.60 -0.01 19.57
C GLU A 98 4.29 -0.12 18.78
N ALA A 99 3.34 0.80 19.01
CA ALA A 99 2.09 0.81 18.24
C ALA A 99 2.32 1.05 16.73
N VAL A 100 3.35 1.82 16.36
CA VAL A 100 3.75 1.97 14.95
C VAL A 100 4.28 0.65 14.39
N LYS A 101 5.13 -0.05 15.13
CA LYS A 101 5.71 -1.32 14.70
C LYS A 101 4.66 -2.42 14.58
N GLU A 102 3.75 -2.51 15.55
CA GLU A 102 2.61 -3.44 15.54
C GLU A 102 1.69 -3.18 14.33
N ASP A 103 1.39 -1.91 14.03
CA ASP A 103 0.57 -1.51 12.87
C ASP A 103 1.20 -1.95 11.54
N ILE A 104 2.52 -1.76 11.37
CA ILE A 104 3.24 -2.20 10.16
C ILE A 104 3.32 -3.72 10.10
N ALA A 105 3.67 -4.38 11.20
CA ALA A 105 3.79 -5.84 11.26
C ALA A 105 2.47 -6.54 10.93
N ALA A 106 1.34 -5.97 11.38
CA ALA A 106 0.01 -6.49 11.07
C ALA A 106 -0.31 -6.49 9.56
N VAL A 107 0.19 -5.50 8.81
CA VAL A 107 0.08 -5.47 7.34
C VAL A 107 1.08 -6.41 6.67
N VAL A 108 2.33 -6.46 7.18
CA VAL A 108 3.38 -7.36 6.67
C VAL A 108 2.96 -8.83 6.77
N ASP A 109 2.14 -9.18 7.75
CA ASP A 109 1.57 -10.53 7.90
C ASP A 109 0.77 -11.02 6.67
N ALA A 110 0.32 -10.11 5.78
CA ALA A 110 -0.29 -10.49 4.50
C ALA A 110 0.68 -11.28 3.58
N LYS A 111 2.00 -11.13 3.75
CA LYS A 111 3.02 -11.93 3.04
C LYS A 111 2.92 -13.44 3.33
N ARG A 112 2.22 -13.85 4.39
CA ARG A 112 1.95 -15.28 4.65
C ARG A 112 1.07 -15.92 3.57
N LEU A 113 0.32 -15.11 2.81
CA LEU A 113 -0.49 -15.59 1.67
C LEU A 113 0.36 -15.78 0.41
N ASP A 114 1.31 -14.88 0.18
CA ASP A 114 2.29 -14.95 -0.91
C ASP A 114 3.53 -14.13 -0.53
N GLU A 115 4.68 -14.80 -0.37
CA GLU A 115 5.94 -14.18 0.05
C GLU A 115 6.51 -13.17 -0.95
N ARG A 116 5.98 -13.16 -2.19
CA ARG A 116 6.39 -12.24 -3.26
C ARG A 116 5.67 -10.89 -3.18
N VAL A 117 4.67 -10.75 -2.32
CA VAL A 117 3.95 -9.48 -2.14
C VAL A 117 4.92 -8.45 -1.55
N ILE A 118 4.99 -7.29 -2.19
CA ILE A 118 5.82 -6.16 -1.75
C ILE A 118 5.00 -5.25 -0.83
N ILE A 119 5.54 -4.89 0.32
CA ILE A 119 4.92 -3.98 1.29
C ILE A 119 5.73 -2.69 1.34
N LYS A 120 5.10 -1.58 0.97
CA LYS A 120 5.65 -0.22 1.01
C LYS A 120 4.99 0.57 2.12
N VAL A 121 5.77 1.35 2.87
CA VAL A 121 5.26 2.16 3.99
C VAL A 121 5.36 3.65 3.64
N ILE A 122 4.22 4.27 3.40
CA ILE A 122 4.08 5.72 3.28
C ILE A 122 4.24 6.34 4.67
N ILE A 123 5.34 7.07 4.87
CA ILE A 123 5.65 7.75 6.15
C ILE A 123 5.16 9.20 6.21
N GLU A 124 4.55 9.71 5.13
CA GLU A 124 4.01 11.07 5.02
C GLU A 124 5.05 12.14 5.44
N THR A 125 6.15 12.21 4.70
CA THR A 125 7.34 13.01 5.06
C THR A 125 7.05 14.49 5.29
N ALA A 126 5.98 15.04 4.68
CA ALA A 126 5.57 16.43 4.87
C ALA A 126 5.12 16.72 6.31
N CYS A 127 4.68 15.69 7.04
CA CYS A 127 4.29 15.81 8.44
C CYS A 127 5.45 15.55 9.41
N LEU A 128 6.61 15.07 8.96
CA LEU A 128 7.68 14.56 9.83
C LEU A 128 8.92 15.46 9.86
N THR A 129 9.56 15.55 11.03
CA THR A 129 10.95 16.05 11.15
C THR A 129 11.93 15.03 10.57
N ASP A 130 13.19 15.42 10.37
CA ASP A 130 14.20 14.51 9.85
C ASP A 130 14.51 13.37 10.83
N GLU A 131 14.46 13.63 12.13
CA GLU A 131 14.59 12.60 13.17
C GLU A 131 13.43 11.60 13.11
N GLU A 132 12.20 12.08 12.98
CA GLU A 132 11.01 11.22 12.86
C GLU A 132 11.04 10.38 11.58
N LYS A 133 11.53 10.93 10.46
CA LYS A 133 11.75 10.15 9.22
C LYS A 133 12.73 9.01 9.45
N VAL A 134 13.86 9.28 10.11
CA VAL A 134 14.84 8.24 10.45
C VAL A 134 14.23 7.16 11.33
N VAL A 135 13.43 7.55 12.34
CA VAL A 135 12.72 6.60 13.20
C VAL A 135 11.70 5.77 12.40
N ALA A 136 10.88 6.40 11.57
CA ALA A 136 9.88 5.72 10.74
C ALA A 136 10.53 4.69 9.80
N CYS A 137 11.64 5.04 9.15
CA CYS A 137 12.39 4.12 8.29
C CYS A 137 12.93 2.90 9.05
N LYS A 138 13.45 3.10 10.28
CA LYS A 138 13.92 2.01 11.13
C LYS A 138 12.78 1.09 11.54
N LEU A 139 11.65 1.66 11.99
CA LEU A 139 10.49 0.87 12.40
C LEU A 139 9.90 0.07 11.24
N ALA A 140 9.81 0.64 10.04
CA ALA A 140 9.36 -0.05 8.83
C ALA A 140 10.28 -1.23 8.49
N LYS A 141 11.60 -1.01 8.51
CA LYS A 141 12.59 -2.07 8.28
C LYS A 141 12.49 -3.18 9.33
N ASP A 142 12.41 -2.82 10.61
CA ASP A 142 12.36 -3.77 11.73
C ASP A 142 11.04 -4.57 11.75
N ALA A 143 9.97 -4.03 11.17
CA ALA A 143 8.69 -4.73 11.00
C ALA A 143 8.63 -5.62 9.73
N GLY A 144 9.63 -5.56 8.85
CA GLY A 144 9.73 -6.40 7.66
C GLY A 144 9.10 -5.83 6.38
N ALA A 145 8.88 -4.51 6.33
CA ALA A 145 8.51 -3.82 5.09
C ALA A 145 9.67 -3.80 4.08
N ASP A 146 9.34 -3.75 2.80
CA ASP A 146 10.31 -3.79 1.70
C ASP A 146 10.76 -2.39 1.26
N PHE A 147 9.87 -1.40 1.37
CA PHE A 147 10.10 -0.02 0.94
C PHE A 147 9.57 1.00 1.95
N VAL A 148 10.25 2.16 1.97
CA VAL A 148 9.78 3.44 2.52
C VAL A 148 9.94 4.50 1.45
#